data_AF-A0A540L034-F1
#
_entry.id   AF-A0A540L034-F1
#
_cell.length_a   1.000
_cell.length_b   1.000
_cell.length_c   1.000
_cell.angle_alpha   90.00
_cell.angle_beta   90.00
_cell.angle_gamma   90.00
#
_symmetry.space_group_name_H-M   'P 1'
#
loop_
_entity.id
_entity.type
_entity.pdbx_description
1 polymer ?
#
loop_
_entity_poly.entity_id
_entity_poly.type
_entity_poly.pdbx_seq_one_letter_code
_entity_poly.pdbx_strand_id
1 'polypeptide(L)'
;MGIKDHASAFFFLAISSLSTTFADSIHGCGGFVEASSSLIKARQPTDVKLDYSHITVELQTVDGLLKDSTQCAPNGLLLHSRI
;
A
#
# COMPACT_ATOMS: atom_id res chain seq x y z
N MET A 1 -20.90 50.74 -16.99
CA MET A 1 -20.37 50.11 -15.77
C MET A 1 -20.73 48.63 -15.84
N GLY A 2 -19.90 47.78 -16.45
CA GLY A 2 -20.33 46.41 -16.80
C GLY A 2 -19.20 45.45 -17.15
N ILE A 3 -18.05 45.60 -16.49
CA ILE A 3 -16.86 44.74 -16.74
C ILE A 3 -16.34 44.16 -15.41
N LYS A 4 -16.88 44.58 -14.26
CA LYS A 4 -16.36 44.26 -12.93
C LYS A 4 -16.89 42.92 -12.40
N ASP A 5 -18.03 42.45 -12.91
CA ASP A 5 -18.73 41.28 -12.38
C ASP A 5 -18.23 39.95 -12.99
N HIS A 6 -17.80 39.97 -14.26
CA HIS A 6 -17.26 38.78 -14.93
C HIS A 6 -15.87 38.41 -14.42
N ALA A 7 -15.00 39.40 -14.19
CA ALA A 7 -13.65 39.16 -13.67
C ALA A 7 -13.67 38.49 -12.28
N SER A 8 -14.66 38.84 -11.46
CA SER A 8 -14.89 38.22 -10.14
C SER A 8 -15.25 36.74 -10.26
N ALA A 9 -16.23 36.42 -11.12
CA ALA A 9 -16.66 35.03 -11.33
C ALA A 9 -15.54 34.13 -11.89
N PHE A 10 -14.73 34.66 -12.82
CA PHE A 10 -13.56 33.95 -13.35
C PHE A 10 -12.48 33.70 -12.29
N PHE A 11 -12.29 34.64 -11.37
CA PHE A 11 -11.33 34.50 -10.26
C PHE A 11 -11.78 33.41 -9.27
N PHE A 12 -13.07 33.33 -8.94
CA PHE A 12 -13.62 32.26 -8.09
C PHE A 12 -13.53 30.87 -8.75
N LEU A 13 -13.80 30.78 -10.05
CA LEU A 13 -13.62 29.53 -10.81
C LEU A 13 -12.16 29.07 -10.81
N ALA A 14 -11.20 29.99 -10.98
CA ALA A 14 -9.78 29.66 -10.97
C ALA A 14 -9.28 29.11 -9.63
N ILE A 15 -9.82 29.60 -8.50
CA ILE A 15 -9.43 29.12 -7.15
C ILE A 15 -10.02 27.73 -6.86
N SER A 16 -11.23 27.43 -7.33
CA SER A 16 -11.87 26.12 -7.12
C SER A 16 -11.11 24.95 -7.80
N SER A 17 -10.36 25.25 -8.86
CA SER A 17 -9.51 24.30 -9.59
C SER A 17 -8.25 23.88 -8.81
N LEU A 18 -7.86 24.64 -7.77
CA LEU A 18 -6.70 24.35 -6.92
C LEU A 18 -7.05 23.39 -5.78
N SER A 19 -7.98 22.46 -6.02
CA SER A 19 -8.24 21.36 -5.10
C SER A 19 -7.03 20.43 -5.12
N THR A 20 -6.06 20.70 -4.25
CA THR A 20 -4.94 19.79 -3.98
C THR A 20 -5.52 18.48 -3.48
N THR A 21 -5.55 17.47 -4.35
CA THR A 21 -5.78 16.09 -3.96
C THR A 21 -4.59 15.65 -3.12
N PHE A 22 -4.71 15.77 -1.79
CA PHE A 22 -3.83 15.01 -0.91
C PHE A 22 -4.16 13.54 -1.16
N ALA A 23 -3.19 12.77 -1.64
CA ALA A 23 -3.31 11.32 -1.59
C ALA A 23 -3.43 10.96 -0.10
N ASP A 24 -4.60 10.48 0.30
CA ASP A 24 -4.78 9.92 1.65
C ASP A 24 -3.71 8.85 1.82
N SER A 25 -2.81 9.03 2.77
CA SER A 25 -1.82 7.99 3.10
C SER A 25 -2.61 6.80 3.61
N ILE A 26 -2.66 5.74 2.81
CA ILE A 26 -3.39 4.53 3.15
C ILE A 26 -2.50 3.76 4.12
N HIS A 27 -2.89 3.80 5.39
CA HIS A 27 -2.20 3.06 6.45
C HIS A 27 -2.68 1.61 6.40
N GLY A 28 -1.82 0.71 5.92
CA GLY A 28 -2.12 -0.72 5.95
C GLY A 28 -2.02 -1.26 7.38
N CYS A 29 -3.04 -1.99 7.84
CA CYS A 29 -2.85 -2.88 8.98
C CYS A 29 -1.91 -4.01 8.54
N GLY A 30 -0.82 -4.25 9.28
CA GLY A 30 0.08 -5.36 9.00
C GLY A 30 -0.61 -6.74 9.02
N GLY A 31 0.11 -7.78 8.67
CA GLY A 31 -0.41 -9.15 8.57
C GLY A 31 0.66 -10.21 8.84
N PHE A 32 0.31 -11.48 8.65
CA PHE A 32 1.25 -12.60 8.76
C PHE A 32 1.32 -13.39 7.46
N VAL A 33 2.53 -13.78 7.07
CA VAL A 33 2.78 -14.76 6.02
C VAL A 33 2.87 -16.14 6.66
N GLU A 34 2.07 -17.07 6.17
CA GLU A 34 2.06 -18.46 6.62
C GLU A 34 2.27 -19.40 5.42
N ALA A 35 3.00 -20.50 5.64
CA ALA A 35 3.10 -21.56 4.66
C ALA A 35 1.73 -22.23 4.44
N SER A 36 1.51 -22.72 3.22
CA SER A 36 0.28 -23.45 2.91
C SER A 36 0.17 -24.73 3.76
N SER A 37 -1.06 -25.14 4.04
CA SER A 37 -1.34 -26.34 4.83
C SER A 37 -0.69 -27.61 4.24
N SER A 38 -0.58 -27.69 2.91
CA SER A 38 0.13 -28.78 2.22
C SER A 38 1.62 -28.78 2.52
N LEU A 39 2.26 -27.61 2.54
CA LEU A 39 3.68 -27.47 2.83
C LEU A 39 3.97 -27.76 4.30
N ILE A 40 3.09 -27.33 5.20
CA ILE A 40 3.16 -27.67 6.63
C ILE A 40 3.05 -29.19 6.83
N LYS A 41 2.12 -29.86 6.13
CA LYS A 41 1.92 -31.32 6.23
C LYS A 41 3.06 -32.15 5.64
N ALA A 42 3.76 -31.62 4.64
CA ALA A 42 4.88 -32.31 4.00
C ALA A 42 6.17 -32.30 4.85
N ARG A 43 6.22 -31.49 5.91
CA ARG A 43 7.40 -31.32 6.74
C ARG A 43 7.58 -32.45 7.75
N GLN A 44 8.84 -32.84 7.93
CA GLN A 44 9.28 -33.78 8.93
C GLN A 44 9.72 -33.05 10.21
N PRO A 45 9.67 -33.70 11.38
CA PRO A 45 10.08 -33.08 12.65
C PRO A 45 11.56 -32.64 12.69
N THR A 46 12.40 -33.24 11.84
CA THR A 46 13.82 -32.89 11.68
C THR A 46 14.05 -31.70 10.77
N ASP A 47 13.03 -31.24 10.05
CA ASP A 47 13.15 -30.12 9.13
C ASP A 47 13.40 -28.83 9.90
N VAL A 48 14.29 -27.99 9.35
CA VAL A 48 14.56 -26.67 9.90
C VAL A 48 13.27 -25.84 9.91
N LYS A 49 13.06 -25.08 10.99
CA LYS A 49 11.94 -24.13 11.09
C LYS A 49 11.88 -23.23 9.85
N LEU A 50 10.68 -22.92 9.38
CA LEU A 50 10.50 -21.95 8.30
C LEU A 50 11.15 -20.63 8.70
N ASP A 51 12.12 -20.20 7.89
CA ASP A 51 12.71 -18.89 7.96
C ASP A 51 12.06 -17.99 6.92
N TYR A 52 11.36 -16.96 7.39
CA TYR A 52 10.67 -16.00 6.55
C TYR A 52 11.49 -14.73 6.31
N SER A 53 12.71 -14.61 6.87
CA SER A 53 13.51 -13.37 6.87
C SER A 53 13.85 -12.82 5.49
N HIS A 54 13.83 -13.68 4.46
CA HIS A 54 14.17 -13.31 3.08
C HIS A 54 12.95 -13.30 2.15
N ILE A 55 11.75 -13.20 2.71
CA ILE A 55 10.52 -13.07 1.94
C ILE A 55 10.16 -11.58 1.82
N THR A 56 10.06 -11.12 0.59
CA THR A 56 9.50 -9.81 0.25
C THR A 56 8.04 -10.00 -0.17
N VAL A 57 7.15 -9.21 0.42
CA VAL A 57 5.75 -9.11 0.01
C VAL A 57 5.59 -7.81 -0.75
N GLU A 58 5.06 -7.92 -1.96
CA GLU A 58 4.82 -6.79 -2.84
C GLU A 58 3.32 -6.55 -2.96
N LEU A 59 2.92 -5.30 -2.78
CA LEU A 59 1.58 -4.85 -3.13
C LEU A 59 1.60 -4.37 -4.58
N GLN A 60 0.82 -5.02 -5.43
CA GLN A 60 0.68 -4.63 -6.82
C GLN A 60 -0.78 -4.30 -7.16
N THR A 61 -0.96 -3.43 -8.14
CA THR A 61 -2.25 -3.24 -8.80
C THR A 61 -2.62 -4.46 -9.63
N VAL A 62 -3.88 -4.57 -10.06
CA VAL A 62 -4.35 -5.69 -10.91
C VAL A 62 -3.63 -5.74 -12.25
N ASP A 63 -3.17 -4.58 -12.74
CA ASP A 63 -2.35 -4.42 -13.95
C ASP A 63 -0.84 -4.65 -13.71
N GLY A 64 -0.43 -5.01 -12.49
CA GLY A 64 0.95 -5.41 -12.16
C GLY A 64 1.89 -4.25 -11.80
N LEU A 65 1.37 -3.03 -11.65
CA LEU A 65 2.17 -1.91 -11.14
C LEU A 65 2.44 -2.09 -9.64
N LEU A 66 3.72 -2.13 -9.27
CA LEU A 66 4.18 -2.19 -7.88
C LEU A 66 3.84 -0.88 -7.14
N LYS A 67 3.12 -1.00 -6.03
CA LYS A 67 2.77 0.10 -5.13
C LYS A 67 3.69 0.21 -3.92
N ASP A 68 3.98 -0.92 -3.27
CA ASP A 68 4.82 -0.98 -2.08
C ASP A 68 5.46 -2.37 -1.95
N SER A 69 6.53 -2.48 -1.17
CA SER A 69 7.19 -3.74 -0.85
C SER A 69 7.69 -3.74 0.59
N THR A 70 7.47 -4.84 1.31
CA THR A 70 7.94 -4.99 2.70
C THR A 70 8.60 -6.34 2.90
N GLN A 71 9.58 -6.41 3.80
CA GLN A 71 10.22 -7.67 4.19
C GLN A 71 9.52 -8.27 5.40
N CYS A 72 9.42 -9.60 5.40
CA CYS A 72 8.91 -10.34 6.54
C CYS A 72 9.96 -10.39 7.65
N ALA A 73 9.52 -10.25 8.90
CA ALA A 73 10.32 -10.67 10.04
C ALA A 73 10.51 -12.21 10.02
N PRO A 74 11.51 -12.78 10.73
CA PRO A 74 11.78 -14.21 10.75
C PRO A 74 10.60 -15.10 11.20
N ASN A 75 9.63 -14.51 11.91
CA ASN A 75 8.40 -15.16 12.37
C ASN A 75 7.21 -15.01 11.39
N GLY A 76 7.40 -14.37 10.24
CA GLY A 76 6.35 -14.13 9.25
C GLY A 76 5.51 -12.87 9.49
N LEU A 77 5.85 -12.02 10.48
CA LEU A 77 5.14 -10.75 10.71
C LEU A 77 5.50 -9.72 9.63
N LEU A 78 4.48 -9.10 9.03
CA LEU A 78 4.61 -7.93 8.17
C LEU A 78 4.42 -6.67 9.00
N LEU A 79 5.44 -5.81 9.03
CA LEU A 79 5.35 -4.49 9.66
C LEU A 79 4.71 -3.50 8.69
N HIS A 80 3.86 -2.64 9.25
CA HIS A 80 3.12 -1.52 8.64
C HIS A 80 3.61 -1.12 7.22
N SER A 81 2.81 -1.44 6.20
CA SER A 81 2.99 -0.89 4.85
C SER A 81 2.34 0.49 4.76
N ARG A 82 3.13 1.51 4.36
CA ARG A 82 2.60 2.83 4.02
C ARG A 82 2.39 2.87 2.52
N ILE A 83 1.13 3.02 2.09
CA ILE A 83 0.72 3.16 0.68
C ILE A 83 0.35 4.62 0.42
#